data_AF-A0A5P8KJ11-F1
#
_entry.id   AF-A0A5P8KJ11-F1
#
_cell.length_a   1.000
_cell.length_b   1.000
_cell.length_c   1.000
_cell.angle_alpha   90.00
_cell.angle_beta   90.00
_cell.angle_gamma   90.00
#
_symmetry.space_group_name_H-M   'P 1'
#
loop_
_entity.id
_entity.type
_entity.pdbx_description
1 polymer ?
#
loop_
_entity_poly.entity_id
_entity_poly.type
_entity_poly.pdbx_seq_one_letter_code
_entity_poly.pdbx_strand_id
1 'polypeptide(L)'
;MAGASAEVLAASGGTARASVAPPGVSPGEVAALWASAQVTSLLKAVEDLPPAYGSLAWLRLTPGDPRKVAAIITAAEQHRRHADEEARLDRLAEEDPEAYRREIYADANAYAASLARDVARRPTAEEIRRRAVLGPARDVLATAGWPPVAIPGRPSWYRHLVDGRQVDLPTNAPQDGPARDH
;
A
#
# COMPACT_ATOMS: atom_id res chain seq x y z
N MET A 1 -48.36 4.55 67.99
CA MET A 1 -49.32 5.12 67.03
C MET A 1 -48.60 5.31 65.70
N ALA A 2 -49.22 4.80 64.64
CA ALA A 2 -48.68 4.65 63.30
C ALA A 2 -48.81 5.93 62.45
N GLY A 3 -48.02 5.96 61.36
CA GLY A 3 -48.23 6.78 60.15
C GLY A 3 -47.45 8.11 60.16
N ALA A 4 -46.75 8.53 59.11
CA ALA A 4 -46.70 8.04 57.73
C ALA A 4 -45.47 8.67 57.02
N SER A 5 -44.89 7.91 56.07
CA SER A 5 -44.50 8.28 54.69
C SER A 5 -43.75 9.60 54.42
N ALA A 6 -42.86 9.73 53.44
CA ALA A 6 -42.19 8.86 52.49
C ALA A 6 -41.14 9.73 51.77
N GLU A 7 -40.22 9.07 51.08
CA GLU A 7 -39.26 9.55 50.08
C GLU A 7 -39.57 10.89 49.39
N VAL A 8 -38.52 11.71 49.23
CA VAL A 8 -38.40 12.59 48.06
C VAL A 8 -37.08 12.25 47.36
N LEU A 9 -37.21 11.30 46.44
CA LEU A 9 -36.27 11.00 45.37
C LEU A 9 -36.92 11.47 44.07
N ALA A 10 -36.08 11.87 43.11
CA ALA A 10 -36.37 12.28 41.72
C ALA A 10 -36.66 13.78 41.47
N ALA A 11 -35.77 14.43 40.72
CA ALA A 11 -35.98 14.69 39.29
C ALA A 11 -34.95 15.70 38.74
N SER A 12 -33.88 15.21 38.13
CA SER A 12 -33.12 15.96 37.11
C SER A 12 -32.72 15.03 35.98
N GLY A 13 -33.68 14.21 35.54
CA GLY A 13 -33.66 13.60 34.22
C GLY A 13 -34.54 14.47 33.33
N GLY A 14 -33.96 15.44 32.65
CA GLY A 14 -34.66 16.18 31.60
C GLY A 14 -34.99 15.21 30.48
N THR A 15 -36.20 14.65 30.49
CA THR A 15 -36.79 13.93 29.37
C THR A 15 -37.02 14.94 28.25
N ALA A 16 -35.98 15.19 27.46
CA ALA A 16 -36.15 15.80 26.16
C ALA A 16 -37.09 14.89 25.37
N ARG A 17 -38.32 15.35 25.14
CA ARG A 17 -39.26 14.70 24.22
C ARG A 17 -38.50 14.43 22.93
N ALA A 18 -38.61 13.20 22.41
CA ALA A 18 -38.14 12.87 21.08
C ALA A 18 -38.77 13.85 20.09
N SER A 19 -38.02 14.88 19.73
CA SER A 19 -38.37 15.75 18.62
C SER A 19 -38.43 14.82 17.42
N VAL A 20 -39.58 14.79 16.75
CA VAL A 20 -39.71 14.13 15.45
C VAL A 20 -38.57 14.68 14.59
N ALA A 21 -37.70 13.79 14.10
CA ALA A 21 -36.57 14.19 13.28
C ALA A 21 -37.10 14.93 12.03
N PRO A 22 -36.42 15.99 11.56
CA PRO A 22 -36.80 16.65 10.31
C PRO A 22 -36.90 15.65 9.15
N PRO A 23 -37.75 15.88 8.15
CA PRO A 23 -37.84 15.01 7.00
C PRO A 23 -36.46 14.90 6.31
N GLY A 24 -36.04 13.67 6.02
CA GLY A 24 -34.73 13.37 5.44
C GLY A 24 -33.61 13.13 6.45
N VAL A 25 -33.85 13.27 7.76
CA VAL A 25 -32.86 12.95 8.80
C VAL A 25 -33.08 11.53 9.31
N SER A 26 -32.06 10.69 9.17
CA SER A 26 -32.04 9.32 9.66
C SER A 26 -31.85 9.27 11.19
N PRO A 27 -32.34 8.21 11.87
CA PRO A 27 -32.05 7.99 13.29
C PRO A 27 -30.55 7.95 13.60
N GLY A 28 -29.74 7.45 12.66
CA GLY A 28 -28.28 7.41 12.80
C GLY A 28 -27.63 8.79 12.81
N GLU A 29 -28.14 9.74 12.02
CA GLU A 29 -27.65 11.13 12.05
C GLU A 29 -28.03 11.84 13.34
N VAL A 30 -29.23 11.60 13.87
CA VAL A 30 -29.64 12.13 15.18
C VAL A 30 -28.74 11.58 16.29
N ALA A 31 -28.46 10.27 16.27
CA ALA A 31 -27.56 9.63 17.23
C ALA A 31 -26.13 10.17 17.13
N ALA A 32 -25.61 10.35 15.91
CA ALA A 32 -24.28 10.91 15.67
C ALA A 32 -24.17 12.36 16.20
N LEU A 33 -25.20 13.19 15.95
CA LEU A 33 -25.25 14.56 16.44
C LEU A 33 -25.30 14.60 17.97
N TRP A 34 -26.14 13.77 18.60
CA TRP A 34 -26.21 13.65 20.05
C TRP A 34 -24.86 13.20 20.64
N ALA A 35 -24.24 12.17 20.07
CA ALA A 35 -22.95 11.66 20.53
C ALA A 35 -21.86 12.74 20.44
N SER A 36 -21.81 13.48 19.33
CA SER A 36 -20.88 14.60 19.15
C SER A 36 -21.11 15.72 20.17
N ALA A 37 -22.37 16.11 20.39
CA ALA A 37 -22.71 17.14 21.37
C ALA A 37 -22.35 16.70 22.80
N GLN A 38 -22.59 15.44 23.14
CA GLN A 38 -22.28 14.90 24.46
C GLN A 38 -20.77 14.80 24.71
N VAL A 39 -20.00 14.32 23.74
CA VAL A 39 -18.52 14.29 23.82
C VAL A 39 -17.97 15.70 23.98
N THR A 40 -18.45 16.65 23.17
CA THR A 40 -18.04 18.06 23.25
C THR A 40 -18.35 18.66 24.63
N SER A 41 -19.53 18.37 25.18
CA SER A 41 -19.95 18.83 26.50
C SER A 41 -19.06 18.27 27.62
N LEU A 42 -18.79 16.97 27.60
CA LEU A 42 -17.94 16.29 28.59
C LEU A 42 -16.50 16.81 28.59
N LEU A 43 -15.98 17.12 27.40
CA LEU A 43 -14.60 17.56 27.23
C LEU A 43 -14.44 19.08 27.30
N LYS A 44 -15.49 19.86 27.55
CA LYS A 44 -15.44 21.33 27.58
C LYS A 44 -14.36 21.90 28.52
N ALA A 45 -14.08 21.20 29.62
CA ALA A 45 -13.09 21.61 30.62
C ALA A 45 -11.75 20.85 30.50
N VAL A 46 -11.58 20.05 29.44
CA VAL A 46 -10.39 19.20 29.23
C VAL A 46 -9.82 19.50 27.85
N GLU A 47 -8.53 19.89 27.80
CA GLU A 47 -7.89 20.27 26.53
C GLU A 47 -7.56 19.06 25.64
N ASP A 48 -7.48 17.87 26.22
CA ASP A 48 -7.09 16.64 25.51
C ASP A 48 -8.25 15.91 24.84
N LEU A 49 -7.95 15.28 23.70
CA LEU A 49 -8.81 14.28 23.08
C LEU A 49 -9.01 13.05 23.99
N PRO A 50 -10.18 12.39 23.92
CA PRO A 50 -10.42 11.20 24.70
C PRO A 50 -9.54 10.05 24.14
N PRO A 51 -8.88 9.26 25.01
CA PRO A 51 -8.13 8.10 24.55
C PRO A 51 -9.09 7.03 23.99
N ALA A 52 -8.59 6.17 23.10
CA ALA A 52 -9.39 5.06 22.57
C ALA A 52 -9.91 4.17 23.70
N TYR A 53 -11.18 3.80 23.65
CA TYR A 53 -11.80 2.89 24.62
C TYR A 53 -11.03 1.58 24.72
N GLY A 54 -10.79 1.11 25.94
CA GLY A 54 -10.03 -0.12 26.20
C GLY A 54 -8.50 0.01 26.04
N SER A 55 -7.98 1.14 25.56
CA SER A 55 -6.53 1.38 25.49
C SER A 55 -5.89 1.51 26.89
N LEU A 56 -4.57 1.32 26.96
CA LEU A 56 -3.82 1.55 28.21
C LEU A 56 -3.98 2.97 28.76
N ALA A 57 -4.06 3.98 27.88
CA ALA A 57 -4.31 5.36 28.28
C ALA A 57 -5.69 5.52 28.94
N TRP A 58 -6.72 4.87 28.37
CA TRP A 58 -8.07 4.87 28.93
C TRP A 58 -8.16 4.12 30.28
N LEU A 59 -7.47 2.98 30.41
CA LEU A 59 -7.43 2.20 31.65
C LEU A 59 -6.77 2.95 32.81
N ARG A 60 -5.80 3.83 32.51
CA ARG A 60 -5.13 4.68 33.50
C ARG A 60 -5.96 5.86 33.98
N LEU A 61 -7.07 6.18 33.31
CA LEU A 61 -7.96 7.25 33.74
C LEU A 61 -8.71 6.88 35.02
N THR A 62 -8.82 7.86 35.92
CA THR A 62 -9.63 7.73 37.14
C THR A 62 -11.11 7.50 36.80
N PRO A 63 -11.89 6.81 37.66
CA PRO A 63 -13.29 6.51 37.39
C PRO A 63 -14.19 7.75 37.16
N GLY A 64 -13.83 8.92 37.68
CA GLY A 64 -14.58 10.17 37.50
C GLY A 64 -14.08 11.05 36.35
N ASP A 65 -13.06 10.61 35.60
CA ASP A 65 -12.51 11.40 34.49
C ASP A 65 -13.51 11.45 33.32
N PRO A 66 -13.97 12.64 32.88
CA PRO A 66 -14.94 12.76 31.80
C PRO A 66 -14.44 12.18 30.46
N ARG A 67 -13.11 12.11 30.25
CA ARG A 67 -12.52 11.46 29.07
C ARG A 67 -12.88 9.98 29.00
N LYS A 68 -13.12 9.34 30.14
CA LYS A 68 -13.49 7.91 30.19
C LYS A 68 -14.87 7.68 29.59
N VAL A 69 -15.83 8.54 29.93
CA VAL A 69 -17.20 8.50 29.38
C VAL A 69 -17.20 8.93 27.91
N ALA A 70 -16.46 9.98 27.55
CA ALA A 70 -16.33 10.43 26.17
C ALA A 70 -15.78 9.33 25.24
N ALA A 71 -14.78 8.56 25.71
CA ALA A 71 -14.26 7.42 24.98
C ALA A 71 -15.30 6.31 24.77
N ILE A 72 -16.14 6.02 25.78
CA ILE A 72 -17.22 5.02 25.66
C ILE A 72 -18.25 5.47 24.62
N ILE A 73 -18.68 6.74 24.66
CA ILE A 73 -19.64 7.27 23.68
C ILE A 73 -19.05 7.21 22.27
N THR A 74 -17.78 7.61 22.11
CA THR A 74 -17.09 7.55 20.83
C THR A 74 -17.02 6.12 20.29
N ALA A 75 -16.67 5.15 21.14
CA ALA A 75 -16.60 3.75 20.75
C ALA A 75 -17.99 3.16 20.41
N ALA A 76 -19.03 3.50 21.17
CA ALA A 76 -20.39 3.07 20.89
C ALA A 76 -20.88 3.62 19.53
N GLU A 77 -20.58 4.88 19.22
CA GLU A 77 -20.93 5.49 17.95
C GLU A 77 -20.12 4.90 16.78
N GLN A 78 -18.83 4.61 16.98
CA GLN A 78 -18.02 3.88 15.99
C GLN A 78 -18.60 2.49 15.71
N HIS A 79 -19.00 1.76 16.76
CA HIS A 79 -19.61 0.44 16.63
C HIS A 79 -20.95 0.51 15.88
N ARG A 80 -21.81 1.48 16.20
CA ARG A 80 -23.07 1.70 15.49
C ARG A 80 -22.85 1.93 13.99
N ARG A 81 -21.92 2.82 13.63
CA ARG A 81 -21.57 3.10 12.22
C ARG A 81 -21.01 1.88 11.52
N HIS A 82 -20.18 1.10 12.22
CA HIS A 82 -19.65 -0.13 11.68
C HIS A 82 -20.75 -1.13 11.39
N ALA A 83 -21.71 -1.32 12.31
CA ALA A 83 -22.86 -2.20 12.10
C ALA A 83 -23.78 -1.72 10.96
N ASP A 84 -24.02 -0.41 10.85
CA ASP A 84 -24.79 0.17 9.73
C ASP A 84 -24.10 -0.10 8.39
N GLU A 85 -22.78 0.01 8.36
CA GLU A 85 -21.96 -0.22 7.18
C GLU A 85 -21.91 -1.69 6.80
N GLU A 86 -21.73 -2.61 7.75
CA GLU A 86 -21.84 -4.05 7.52
C GLU A 86 -23.22 -4.40 6.94
N ALA A 87 -24.30 -3.89 7.54
CA ALA A 87 -25.64 -4.13 7.03
C ALA A 87 -25.86 -3.54 5.63
N ARG A 88 -25.20 -2.42 5.29
CA ARG A 88 -25.22 -1.86 3.93
C ARG A 88 -24.48 -2.75 2.95
N LEU A 89 -23.30 -3.23 3.32
CA LEU A 89 -22.47 -4.11 2.50
C LEU A 89 -23.13 -5.48 2.28
N ASP A 90 -23.80 -6.03 3.30
CA ASP A 90 -24.58 -7.26 3.19
C ASP A 90 -25.72 -7.10 2.18
N ARG A 91 -26.51 -6.02 2.30
CA ARG A 91 -27.56 -5.70 1.31
C ARG A 91 -26.97 -5.53 -0.09
N LEU A 92 -25.84 -4.82 -0.22
CA LEU A 92 -25.19 -4.62 -1.51
C LEU A 92 -24.71 -5.95 -2.12
N ALA A 93 -24.17 -6.85 -1.30
CA ALA A 93 -23.73 -8.17 -1.73
C ALA A 93 -24.90 -9.04 -2.24
N GLU A 94 -26.09 -8.88 -1.66
CA GLU A 94 -27.31 -9.59 -2.08
C GLU A 94 -27.96 -8.97 -3.33
N GLU A 95 -28.08 -7.64 -3.37
CA GLU A 95 -28.80 -6.91 -4.42
C GLU A 95 -27.96 -6.71 -5.70
N ASP A 96 -26.67 -6.37 -5.57
CA ASP A 96 -25.72 -6.20 -6.67
C ASP A 96 -24.33 -6.73 -6.29
N PRO A 97 -24.10 -8.05 -6.44
CA PRO A 97 -22.81 -8.68 -6.14
C PRO A 97 -21.63 -8.07 -6.91
N GLU A 98 -21.88 -7.49 -8.09
CA GLU A 98 -20.83 -6.88 -8.91
C GLU A 98 -20.45 -5.50 -8.38
N ALA A 99 -21.41 -4.68 -7.95
CA ALA A 99 -21.13 -3.44 -7.23
C ALA A 99 -20.41 -3.70 -5.91
N TYR A 100 -20.84 -4.70 -5.15
CA TYR A 100 -20.14 -5.13 -3.94
C TYR A 100 -18.67 -5.47 -4.21
N ARG A 101 -18.38 -6.31 -5.22
CA ARG A 101 -17.01 -6.63 -5.61
C ARG A 101 -16.21 -5.39 -6.01
N ARG A 102 -16.81 -4.49 -6.81
CA ARG A 102 -16.14 -3.24 -7.20
C ARG A 102 -15.76 -2.39 -6.00
N GLU A 103 -16.64 -2.30 -5.00
CA GLU A 103 -16.42 -1.50 -3.80
C GLU A 103 -15.35 -2.14 -2.89
N ILE A 104 -15.50 -3.43 -2.55
CA ILE A 104 -14.55 -4.14 -1.68
C ILE A 104 -13.14 -4.21 -2.27
N TYR A 105 -13.03 -4.38 -3.59
CA TYR A 105 -11.73 -4.45 -4.27
C TYR A 105 -11.28 -3.12 -4.86
N ALA A 106 -11.92 -1.99 -4.55
CA ALA A 106 -11.58 -0.70 -5.15
C ALA A 106 -10.09 -0.35 -4.95
N ASP A 107 -9.60 -0.44 -3.71
CA ASP A 107 -8.21 -0.12 -3.39
C ASP A 107 -7.23 -1.14 -3.99
N ALA A 108 -7.57 -2.42 -3.96
CA ALA A 108 -6.75 -3.48 -4.57
C ALA A 108 -6.66 -3.29 -6.09
N ASN A 109 -7.76 -2.91 -6.74
CA ASN A 109 -7.83 -2.62 -8.17
C ASN A 109 -7.04 -1.35 -8.51
N ALA A 110 -7.13 -0.29 -7.70
CA ALA A 110 -6.34 0.92 -7.87
C ALA A 110 -4.84 0.63 -7.73
N TYR A 111 -4.47 -0.17 -6.73
CA TYR A 111 -3.10 -0.64 -6.54
C TYR A 111 -2.62 -1.49 -7.73
N ALA A 112 -3.42 -2.46 -8.18
CA ALA A 112 -3.09 -3.29 -9.35
C ALA A 112 -2.93 -2.46 -10.62
N ALA A 113 -3.81 -1.47 -10.83
CA ALA A 113 -3.72 -0.54 -11.96
C ALA A 113 -2.43 0.30 -11.92
N SER A 114 -1.96 0.69 -10.72
CA SER A 114 -0.70 1.41 -10.56
C SER A 114 0.50 0.55 -11.01
N LEU A 115 0.49 -0.75 -10.68
CA LEU A 115 1.54 -1.69 -11.05
C LEU A 115 1.48 -2.15 -12.50
N ALA A 116 0.31 -2.10 -13.14
CA ALA A 116 0.09 -2.65 -14.47
C ALA A 116 1.05 -2.07 -15.51
N ARG A 117 1.36 -0.76 -15.44
CA ARG A 117 2.33 -0.13 -16.37
C ARG A 117 3.74 -0.68 -16.20
N ASP A 118 4.17 -0.88 -14.96
CA ASP A 118 5.51 -1.38 -14.67
C ASP A 118 5.64 -2.85 -15.01
N VAL A 119 4.59 -3.65 -14.76
CA VAL A 119 4.51 -5.04 -15.18
C VAL A 119 4.52 -5.15 -16.71
N ALA A 120 3.76 -4.33 -17.42
CA ALA A 120 3.71 -4.34 -18.88
C ALA A 120 5.04 -3.96 -19.54
N ARG A 121 5.92 -3.22 -18.85
CA ARG A 121 7.28 -2.89 -19.31
C ARG A 121 8.28 -4.00 -19.07
N ARG A 122 7.97 -4.98 -18.22
CA ARG A 122 8.90 -6.08 -17.95
C ARG A 122 8.96 -6.99 -19.17
N PRO A 123 10.16 -7.35 -19.64
CA PRO A 123 10.28 -8.30 -20.72
C PRO A 123 9.69 -9.64 -20.28
N THR A 124 8.96 -10.26 -21.19
CA THR A 124 8.42 -11.61 -21.03
C THR A 124 9.56 -12.62 -20.91
N ALA A 125 9.26 -13.79 -20.32
CA ALA A 125 10.24 -14.88 -20.22
C ALA A 125 10.79 -15.29 -21.59
N GLU A 126 9.97 -15.19 -22.64
CA GLU A 126 10.38 -15.46 -24.01
C GLU A 126 11.39 -14.43 -24.54
N GLU A 127 11.15 -13.14 -24.30
CA GLU A 127 12.09 -12.08 -24.69
C GLU A 127 13.41 -12.17 -23.93
N ILE A 128 13.35 -12.52 -22.63
CA ILE A 128 14.55 -12.79 -21.83
C ILE A 128 15.33 -13.96 -22.44
N ARG A 129 14.65 -15.06 -22.79
CA ARG A 129 15.28 -16.21 -23.46
C ARG A 129 15.92 -15.84 -24.79
N ARG A 130 15.25 -15.05 -25.64
CA ARG A 130 15.83 -14.56 -26.91
C ARG A 130 17.07 -13.72 -26.68
N ARG A 131 17.08 -12.83 -25.67
CA ARG A 131 18.27 -12.04 -25.32
C ARG A 131 19.41 -12.90 -24.75
N ALA A 132 19.07 -14.00 -24.08
CA ALA A 132 20.05 -14.94 -23.54
C ALA A 132 20.71 -15.82 -24.62
N VAL A 133 20.14 -15.89 -25.84
CA VAL A 133 20.84 -16.47 -26.98
C VAL A 133 22.01 -15.56 -27.34
N LEU A 134 23.20 -15.94 -26.87
CA LEU A 134 24.45 -15.29 -27.27
C LEU A 134 24.53 -15.35 -28.80
N GLY A 135 24.76 -14.19 -29.42
CA GLY A 135 25.01 -14.13 -30.86
C GLY A 135 26.19 -15.00 -31.27
N PRO A 136 26.34 -15.32 -32.57
CA PRO A 136 27.48 -16.09 -33.04
C PRO A 136 28.79 -15.43 -32.59
N ALA A 137 29.76 -16.24 -32.18
CA ALA A 137 31.08 -15.76 -31.82
C ALA A 137 31.64 -14.89 -32.96
N ARG A 138 32.02 -13.65 -32.65
CA ARG A 138 32.58 -12.74 -33.66
C ARG A 138 33.98 -13.20 -34.02
N ASP A 139 34.30 -13.16 -35.30
CA ASP A 139 35.67 -13.38 -35.74
C ASP A 139 36.58 -12.31 -35.12
N VAL A 140 37.67 -12.79 -34.52
CA VAL A 140 38.72 -11.92 -34.00
C VAL A 140 39.50 -11.37 -35.19
N LEU A 141 39.80 -10.08 -35.18
CA LEU A 141 40.61 -9.42 -36.22
C LEU A 141 41.88 -8.85 -35.60
N ALA A 142 43.02 -9.11 -36.21
CA ALA A 142 44.27 -8.45 -35.87
C ALA A 142 44.26 -7.03 -36.43
N THR A 143 44.64 -6.06 -35.60
CA THR A 143 44.72 -4.64 -36.00
C THR A 143 46.18 -4.26 -36.25
N ALA A 144 46.44 -3.37 -37.21
CA ALA A 144 47.79 -2.94 -37.54
C ALA A 144 48.49 -2.32 -36.33
N GLY A 145 49.73 -2.73 -36.06
CA GLY A 145 50.54 -2.23 -34.93
C GLY A 145 50.17 -2.84 -33.57
N TRP A 146 49.21 -3.75 -33.50
CA TRP A 146 48.86 -4.48 -32.29
C TRP A 146 49.51 -5.88 -32.30
N PRO A 147 49.78 -6.44 -31.11
CA PRO A 147 50.27 -7.82 -31.02
C PRO A 147 49.25 -8.81 -31.58
N PRO A 148 49.71 -9.98 -32.06
CA PRO A 148 48.84 -11.02 -32.60
C PRO A 148 47.78 -11.48 -31.61
N VAL A 149 46.56 -11.72 -32.08
CA VAL A 149 45.43 -12.05 -31.19
C VAL A 149 45.19 -13.55 -31.15
N ALA A 150 45.16 -14.14 -29.96
CA ALA A 150 44.87 -15.56 -29.79
C ALA A 150 43.46 -15.92 -30.31
N ILE A 151 43.34 -17.01 -31.05
CA ILE A 151 42.08 -17.44 -31.65
C ILE A 151 41.31 -18.31 -30.65
N PRO A 152 40.11 -17.88 -30.20
CA PRO A 152 39.29 -18.69 -29.31
C PRO A 152 38.97 -20.06 -29.93
N GLY A 153 39.16 -21.14 -29.16
CA GLY A 153 38.93 -22.52 -29.63
C GLY A 153 40.08 -23.13 -30.44
N ARG A 154 41.15 -22.39 -30.73
CA ARG A 154 42.39 -22.90 -31.36
C ARG A 154 43.61 -22.52 -30.51
N PRO A 155 43.88 -23.27 -29.43
CA PRO A 155 45.04 -23.00 -28.60
C PRO A 155 46.32 -23.06 -29.44
N SER A 156 47.27 -22.18 -29.14
CA SER A 156 48.55 -22.00 -29.86
C SER A 156 48.44 -21.39 -31.26
N TRP A 157 47.26 -20.97 -31.71
CA TRP A 157 47.07 -20.22 -32.96
C TRP A 157 46.73 -18.76 -32.68
N TYR A 158 47.38 -17.87 -33.43
CA TYR A 158 47.23 -16.43 -33.32
C TYR A 158 46.90 -15.85 -34.68
N ARG A 159 46.05 -14.82 -34.68
CA ARG A 159 45.75 -14.03 -35.86
C ARG A 159 46.68 -12.82 -35.93
N HIS A 160 47.33 -12.68 -37.08
CA HIS A 160 48.26 -11.61 -37.42
C HIS A 160 47.68 -10.75 -38.53
N LEU A 161 48.12 -9.50 -38.61
CA LEU A 161 47.88 -8.65 -39.76
C LEU A 161 49.21 -8.48 -40.51
N VAL A 162 49.41 -9.26 -41.58
CA VAL A 162 50.62 -9.26 -42.41
C VAL A 162 50.27 -8.67 -43.77
N ASP A 163 50.97 -7.61 -44.18
CA ASP A 163 50.74 -6.89 -45.44
C ASP A 163 49.26 -6.51 -45.68
N GLY A 164 48.57 -6.10 -44.60
CA GLY A 164 47.16 -5.73 -44.63
C GLY A 164 46.18 -6.91 -44.73
N ARG A 165 46.66 -8.15 -44.65
CA ARG A 165 45.84 -9.37 -44.67
C ARG A 165 45.83 -10.08 -43.32
N GLN A 166 44.68 -10.67 -42.98
CA GLN A 166 44.53 -11.49 -41.78
C GLN A 166 45.12 -12.88 -42.02
N VAL A 167 46.11 -13.27 -41.23
CA VAL A 167 46.80 -14.57 -41.36
C VAL A 167 46.85 -15.27 -40.02
N ASP A 168 46.51 -16.56 -40.00
CA ASP A 168 46.58 -17.39 -38.81
C ASP A 168 47.92 -18.14 -38.76
N LEU A 169 48.70 -17.91 -37.71
CA LEU A 169 50.01 -18.55 -37.53
C LEU A 169 50.11 -19.20 -36.14
N PRO A 170 50.82 -20.34 -36.01
CA PRO A 170 51.03 -21.02 -34.74
C PRO A 170 52.15 -20.36 -33.91
N THR A 171 52.23 -19.03 -33.90
CA THR A 171 53.22 -18.25 -33.16
C THR A 171 52.62 -16.93 -32.69
N ASN A 172 53.03 -16.45 -31.52
CA ASN A 172 52.65 -15.14 -30.98
C ASN A 172 53.66 -14.04 -31.33
N ALA A 173 54.75 -14.37 -32.04
CA ALA A 173 55.78 -13.42 -32.40
C ALA A 173 55.24 -12.43 -33.45
N PRO A 174 55.41 -11.11 -33.26
CA PRO A 174 55.06 -10.12 -34.28
C PRO A 174 55.70 -10.50 -35.62
N GLN A 175 54.92 -10.44 -36.69
CA GLN A 175 55.48 -10.54 -38.03
C GLN A 175 55.83 -9.12 -38.47
N ASP A 176 57.11 -8.86 -38.69
CA ASP A 176 57.60 -7.57 -39.15
C ASP A 176 56.97 -7.26 -40.52
N GLY A 177 55.92 -6.43 -40.51
CA GLY A 177 55.43 -5.77 -41.72
C GLY A 177 56.45 -4.73 -42.18
N PRO A 178 56.46 -4.33 -43.46
CA PRO A 178 57.47 -3.43 -44.00
C PRO A 178 57.56 -2.16 -43.15
N ALA A 179 58.81 -1.79 -42.81
CA ALA A 179 59.11 -0.57 -42.08
C ALA A 179 58.34 0.60 -42.72
N ARG A 180 57.54 1.30 -41.92
CA ARG A 180 56.94 2.56 -42.37
C ARG A 180 58.09 3.56 -42.49
N ASP A 181 58.60 3.74 -43.71
CA ASP A 181 59.35 4.94 -44.06
C ASP A 181 58.41 6.14 -43.86
N HIS A 182 58.82 7.03 -42.95
CA HIS A 182 58.21 8.32 -42.67
C HIS A 182 58.78 9.39 -43.59
#